data_AF-A0A8J3F8L4-F1
#
_entry.id   AF-A0A8J3F8L4-F1
#
_cell.length_a   1.000
_cell.length_b   1.000
_cell.length_c   1.000
_cell.angle_alpha   90.00
_cell.angle_beta   90.00
_cell.angle_gamma   90.00
#
_symmetry.space_group_name_H-M   'P 1'
#
loop_
_entity.id
_entity.type
_entity.pdbx_description
1 polymer ?
#
loop_
_entity_poly.entity_id
_entity_poly.type
_entity_poly.pdbx_seq_one_letter_code
_entity_poly.pdbx_strand_id
1 'polypeptide(L)'
;MSTQHSFTAGDFATLDRSVPDTIGVVYEMTHVGGQALTGRPLGGGLEIDVEARLWQPAPAELVATAKRMAAGELVIGDLVVLDPFYGKRSHRGLVWRVEAIDGAKKTVKVRSLVGGTTLAGLYAAFRPAPDDLAAVARAKAARTGPDAAAITEGVVVTVAGPGWKHPAGRLYVVTRRISDEHARIAVLGGDNGRYFPKIPVACLTVVRDIAAALRAAQP
;
A
#
# COMPACT_ATOMS: atom_id res chain seq x y z
N MET A 1 15.89 -23.53 -1.60
CA MET A 1 15.43 -23.86 -2.96
C MET A 1 13.91 -23.98 -2.88
N SER A 2 13.14 -22.98 -3.35
CA SER A 2 11.68 -23.10 -3.38
C SER A 2 11.28 -24.03 -4.51
N THR A 3 10.66 -25.16 -4.18
CA THR A 3 10.00 -26.03 -5.15
C THR A 3 8.90 -25.24 -5.86
N GLN A 4 9.05 -25.08 -7.17
CA GLN A 4 8.06 -24.40 -8.00
C GLN A 4 6.75 -25.19 -7.94
N HIS A 5 5.68 -24.57 -7.44
CA HIS A 5 4.37 -25.19 -7.40
C HIS A 5 3.84 -25.33 -8.83
N SER A 6 3.29 -26.50 -9.16
CA SER A 6 2.62 -26.72 -10.44
C SER A 6 1.16 -26.32 -10.27
N PHE A 7 0.69 -25.37 -11.08
CA PHE A 7 -0.70 -24.94 -11.10
C PHE A 7 -1.48 -25.66 -12.20
N THR A 8 -2.79 -25.75 -12.02
CA THR A 8 -3.78 -26.23 -13.00
C THR A 8 -4.88 -25.18 -13.17
N ALA A 9 -5.61 -25.24 -14.29
CA ALA A 9 -6.74 -24.34 -14.49
C ALA A 9 -7.81 -24.58 -13.39
N GLY A 10 -8.27 -23.50 -12.78
CA GLY A 10 -9.17 -23.52 -11.60
C GLY A 10 -8.44 -23.44 -10.26
N ASP A 11 -7.10 -23.56 -10.22
CA ASP A 11 -6.35 -23.31 -9.00
C ASP A 11 -6.39 -21.84 -8.60
N PHE A 12 -6.23 -21.58 -7.29
CA PHE A 12 -6.19 -20.23 -6.76
C PHE A 12 -4.78 -19.85 -6.33
N ALA A 13 -4.32 -18.69 -6.81
CA ALA A 13 -2.98 -18.20 -6.56
C ALA A 13 -2.98 -16.72 -6.18
N THR A 14 -1.95 -16.30 -5.47
CA THR A 14 -1.56 -14.90 -5.31
C THR A 14 -0.24 -14.67 -6.02
N LEU A 15 0.04 -13.42 -6.38
CA LEU A 15 1.34 -13.05 -6.91
C LEU A 15 2.33 -12.70 -5.80
N ASP A 16 3.60 -12.95 -6.11
CA ASP A 16 4.72 -12.53 -5.30
C ASP A 16 4.68 -11.01 -5.06
N ARG A 17 5.12 -10.59 -3.88
CA ARG A 17 5.05 -9.20 -3.42
C ARG A 17 5.91 -8.24 -4.24
N SER A 18 6.84 -8.76 -5.04
CA SER A 18 7.61 -7.98 -6.01
C SER A 18 6.77 -7.47 -7.18
N VAL A 19 5.61 -8.07 -7.46
CA VAL A 19 4.68 -7.57 -8.48
C VAL A 19 3.89 -6.41 -7.88
N PRO A 20 4.05 -5.17 -8.41
CA PRO A 20 3.34 -4.02 -7.90
C PRO A 20 1.84 -4.18 -8.07
N ASP A 21 1.05 -3.57 -7.18
CA ASP A 21 -0.41 -3.46 -7.31
C ASP A 21 -1.19 -4.79 -7.28
N THR A 22 -0.57 -5.94 -6.98
CA THR A 22 -1.25 -7.26 -6.93
C THR A 22 -1.30 -7.86 -5.51
N ILE A 23 -0.80 -7.14 -4.50
CA ILE A 23 -0.79 -7.59 -3.10
C ILE A 23 -2.23 -7.82 -2.61
N GLY A 24 -2.50 -9.05 -2.15
CA GLY A 24 -3.81 -9.44 -1.63
C GLY A 24 -4.83 -9.84 -2.69
N VAL A 25 -4.46 -9.76 -3.97
CA VAL A 25 -5.34 -10.19 -5.05
C VAL A 25 -5.23 -11.71 -5.20
N VAL A 26 -6.37 -12.39 -5.05
CA VAL A 26 -6.50 -13.82 -5.36
C VAL A 26 -6.93 -13.95 -6.81
N TYR A 27 -6.20 -14.75 -7.56
CA TYR A 27 -6.48 -15.06 -8.94
C TYR A 27 -6.91 -16.51 -9.07
N GLU A 28 -7.92 -16.75 -9.88
CA GLU A 28 -8.26 -18.06 -10.43
C GLU A 28 -7.43 -18.28 -11.69
N MET A 29 -6.69 -19.39 -11.76
CA MET A 29 -5.87 -19.73 -12.92
C MET A 29 -6.77 -20.11 -14.08
N THR A 30 -6.74 -19.34 -15.17
CA THR A 30 -7.58 -19.60 -16.36
C THR A 30 -6.81 -20.33 -17.44
N HIS A 31 -5.49 -20.11 -17.52
CA HIS A 31 -4.62 -20.80 -18.46
C HIS A 31 -3.27 -21.10 -17.81
N VAL A 32 -2.83 -22.35 -17.96
CA VAL A 32 -1.56 -22.84 -17.44
C VAL A 32 -0.80 -23.46 -18.61
N GLY A 33 0.15 -22.72 -19.19
CA GLY A 33 0.91 -23.20 -20.34
C GLY A 33 2.22 -22.44 -20.57
N GLY A 34 3.34 -23.16 -20.60
CA GLY A 34 4.66 -22.59 -20.89
C GLY A 34 5.30 -21.85 -19.71
N GLN A 35 5.96 -20.72 -19.99
CA GLN A 35 6.70 -19.93 -18.98
C GLN A 35 5.84 -18.90 -18.22
N ALA A 36 4.63 -18.62 -18.71
CA ALA A 36 3.68 -17.67 -18.12
C ALA A 36 2.36 -18.37 -17.81
N LEU A 37 1.72 -17.94 -16.72
CA LEU A 37 0.39 -18.39 -16.33
C LEU A 37 -0.56 -17.19 -16.39
N THR A 38 -1.80 -17.46 -16.78
CA THR A 38 -2.87 -16.46 -16.85
C THR A 38 -3.77 -16.62 -15.64
N GLY A 39 -3.98 -15.52 -14.92
CA GLY A 39 -4.86 -15.48 -13.76
C GLY A 39 -5.94 -14.41 -13.91
N ARG A 40 -7.17 -14.77 -13.54
CA ARG A 40 -8.29 -13.84 -13.42
C ARG A 40 -8.55 -13.48 -11.96
N PRO A 41 -8.58 -12.19 -11.57
CA PRO A 41 -8.83 -11.81 -10.19
C PRO A 41 -10.25 -12.16 -9.73
N LEU A 42 -10.36 -12.74 -8.54
CA LEU A 42 -11.63 -12.98 -7.88
C LEU A 42 -12.29 -11.64 -7.52
N GLY A 43 -13.55 -11.48 -7.95
CA GLY A 43 -14.29 -10.22 -7.83
C GLY A 43 -14.15 -9.28 -9.04
N GLY A 44 -13.59 -9.77 -10.15
CA GLY A 44 -13.51 -9.05 -11.42
C GLY A 44 -12.29 -8.14 -11.53
N GLY A 45 -11.97 -7.72 -12.75
CA GLY A 45 -10.74 -7.00 -13.07
C GLY A 45 -10.13 -7.54 -14.36
N LEU A 46 -8.96 -7.02 -14.72
CA LEU A 46 -8.22 -7.48 -15.89
C LEU A 46 -7.52 -8.80 -15.60
N GLU A 47 -7.61 -9.75 -16.52
CA GLU A 47 -6.74 -10.92 -16.52
C GLU A 47 -5.29 -10.49 -16.74
N ILE A 48 -4.36 -11.23 -16.13
CA ILE A 48 -2.94 -10.92 -16.24
C ILE A 48 -2.15 -12.16 -16.61
N ASP A 49 -1.16 -11.96 -17.47
CA ASP A 49 -0.17 -12.96 -17.86
C ASP A 49 1.12 -12.67 -17.13
N VAL A 50 1.53 -13.58 -16.24
CA VAL A 50 2.72 -13.38 -15.40
C VAL A 50 3.54 -14.67 -15.37
N GLU A 51 4.86 -14.52 -15.32
CA GLU A 51 5.80 -15.63 -15.24
C GLU A 51 5.45 -16.61 -14.10
N ALA A 52 5.49 -17.92 -14.38
CA ALA A 52 5.09 -18.98 -13.46
C ALA A 52 5.74 -18.89 -12.07
N ARG A 53 7.00 -18.43 -12.00
CA ARG A 53 7.76 -18.29 -10.76
C ARG A 53 7.25 -17.21 -9.79
N LEU A 54 6.44 -16.28 -10.30
CA LEU A 54 5.87 -15.20 -9.48
C LEU A 54 4.54 -15.60 -8.87
N TRP A 55 3.98 -16.76 -9.23
CA TRP A 55 2.75 -17.27 -8.65
C TRP A 55 3.03 -18.10 -7.40
N GLN A 56 2.18 -17.93 -6.39
CA GLN A 56 2.22 -18.66 -5.13
C GLN A 56 0.82 -19.19 -4.83
N PRO A 57 0.67 -20.43 -4.30
CA PRO A 57 -0.63 -20.94 -3.89
C PRO A 57 -1.29 -19.97 -2.91
N ALA A 58 -2.55 -19.63 -3.17
CA ALA A 58 -3.29 -18.76 -2.27
C ALA A 58 -3.65 -19.53 -0.99
N PRO A 59 -3.51 -18.93 0.21
CA PRO A 59 -4.01 -19.52 1.44
C PRO A 59 -5.51 -19.80 1.35
N ALA A 60 -5.95 -20.97 1.85
CA ALA A 60 -7.36 -21.39 1.74
C ALA A 60 -8.34 -20.40 2.39
N GLU A 61 -7.95 -19.78 3.51
CA GLU A 61 -8.74 -18.77 4.22
C GLU A 61 -8.92 -17.49 3.40
N LEU A 62 -7.84 -17.04 2.74
CA LEU A 62 -7.87 -15.92 1.81
C LEU A 62 -8.77 -16.21 0.60
N VAL A 63 -8.72 -17.42 0.04
CA VAL A 63 -9.59 -17.85 -1.07
C VAL A 63 -11.06 -17.85 -0.64
N ALA A 64 -11.38 -18.38 0.54
CA ALA A 64 -12.73 -18.39 1.07
C ALA A 64 -13.28 -16.96 1.24
N THR A 65 -12.46 -16.07 1.79
CA THR A 65 -12.80 -14.64 1.95
C THR A 65 -12.99 -13.96 0.60
N ALA A 66 -12.12 -14.21 -0.37
CA ALA A 66 -12.22 -13.67 -1.73
C ALA A 66 -13.52 -14.09 -2.43
N LYS A 67 -13.88 -15.39 -2.35
CA LYS A 67 -15.12 -15.90 -2.94
C LYS A 67 -16.36 -15.27 -2.30
N ARG A 68 -16.39 -15.19 -0.97
CA ARG A 68 -17.46 -14.53 -0.22
C ARG A 68 -17.61 -13.06 -0.63
N MET A 69 -16.51 -12.31 -0.66
CA MET A 69 -16.53 -10.90 -1.08
C MET A 69 -16.97 -10.73 -2.53
N ALA A 70 -16.55 -11.62 -3.44
CA ALA A 70 -16.98 -11.62 -4.83
C ALA A 70 -18.49 -11.91 -4.99
N ALA A 71 -19.08 -12.68 -4.08
CA ALA A 71 -20.53 -12.88 -3.99
C ALA A 71 -21.28 -11.68 -3.39
N GLY A 72 -20.57 -10.62 -2.96
CA GLY A 72 -21.15 -9.42 -2.36
C GLY A 72 -21.33 -9.49 -0.85
N GLU A 73 -20.83 -10.54 -0.20
CA GLU A 73 -20.99 -10.79 1.23
C GLU A 73 -19.82 -10.20 2.05
N LEU A 74 -19.59 -8.90 1.98
CA LEU A 74 -18.64 -8.24 2.89
C LEU A 74 -19.24 -8.12 4.29
N VAL A 75 -18.45 -8.30 5.36
CA VAL A 75 -18.91 -8.12 6.75
C VAL A 75 -18.08 -7.09 7.49
N ILE A 76 -18.69 -6.50 8.53
CA ILE A 76 -17.98 -5.61 9.45
C ILE A 76 -16.85 -6.39 10.13
N GLY A 77 -15.67 -5.78 10.21
CA GLY A 77 -14.46 -6.41 10.75
C GLY A 77 -13.53 -7.01 9.70
N ASP A 78 -14.02 -7.26 8.47
CA ASP A 78 -13.19 -7.75 7.37
C ASP A 78 -12.00 -6.82 7.13
N LEU A 79 -10.86 -7.43 6.81
CA LEU A 79 -9.66 -6.72 6.41
C LEU A 79 -9.60 -6.68 4.90
N VAL A 80 -9.42 -5.47 4.36
CA VAL A 80 -9.46 -5.24 2.93
C VAL A 80 -8.32 -4.37 2.46
N VAL A 81 -7.97 -4.52 1.19
CA VAL A 81 -7.16 -3.58 0.42
C VAL A 81 -8.05 -2.93 -0.64
N LEU A 82 -7.66 -1.76 -1.12
CA LEU A 82 -8.35 -1.02 -2.16
C LEU A 82 -7.77 -1.47 -3.49
N ASP A 83 -8.65 -1.86 -4.40
CA ASP A 83 -8.28 -2.23 -5.73
C ASP A 83 -7.55 -1.05 -6.42
N PRO A 84 -6.39 -1.29 -7.07
CA PRO A 84 -5.57 -0.24 -7.67
C PRO A 84 -6.28 0.60 -8.73
N PHE A 85 -7.34 0.06 -9.36
CA PHE A 85 -8.17 0.76 -10.35
C PHE A 85 -9.06 1.83 -9.72
N TYR A 86 -9.49 1.63 -8.47
CA TYR A 86 -10.42 2.53 -7.78
C TYR A 86 -9.71 3.51 -6.84
N GLY A 87 -8.46 3.22 -6.48
CA GLY A 87 -7.68 3.97 -5.50
C GLY A 87 -6.73 5.01 -6.06
N LYS A 88 -6.54 6.10 -5.31
CA LYS A 88 -5.37 6.96 -5.49
C LYS A 88 -4.10 6.16 -5.20
N ARG A 89 -2.98 6.50 -5.85
CA ARG A 89 -1.67 5.87 -5.55
C ARG A 89 -1.30 5.90 -4.07
N SER A 90 -1.72 6.93 -3.33
CA SER A 90 -1.51 7.04 -1.88
C SER A 90 -2.26 6.02 -1.02
N HIS A 91 -3.27 5.36 -1.58
CA HIS A 91 -4.04 4.35 -0.89
C HIS A 91 -3.46 2.94 -1.09
N ARG A 92 -2.56 2.77 -2.06
CA ARG A 92 -2.05 1.45 -2.43
C ARG A 92 -1.21 0.82 -1.31
N GLY A 93 -1.39 -0.49 -1.12
CA GLY A 93 -0.71 -1.25 -0.08
C GLY A 93 -1.13 -0.91 1.35
N LEU A 94 -2.17 -0.10 1.54
CA LEU A 94 -2.81 0.06 2.85
C LEU A 94 -3.78 -1.10 3.08
N VAL A 95 -3.90 -1.50 4.35
CA VAL A 95 -4.94 -2.41 4.80
C VAL A 95 -5.90 -1.61 5.66
N TRP A 96 -7.18 -1.77 5.35
CA TRP A 96 -8.26 -1.16 6.09
C TRP A 96 -9.15 -2.22 6.71
N ARG A 97 -9.80 -1.86 7.81
CA ARG A 97 -10.87 -2.64 8.44
C ARG A 97 -12.22 -2.07 8.05
N VAL A 98 -13.15 -2.93 7.66
CA VAL A 98 -14.55 -2.57 7.40
C VAL A 98 -15.21 -2.17 8.73
N GLU A 99 -15.72 -0.95 8.81
CA GLU A 99 -16.40 -0.42 10.00
C GLU A 99 -17.90 -0.32 9.84
N ALA A 100 -18.37 -0.02 8.62
CA ALA A 100 -19.78 0.09 8.33
C ALA A 100 -20.09 -0.27 6.88
N ILE A 101 -21.29 -0.78 6.68
CA ILE A 101 -21.83 -1.25 5.42
C ILE A 101 -23.17 -0.57 5.20
N ASP A 102 -23.35 0.03 4.04
CA ASP A 102 -24.66 0.44 3.52
C ASP A 102 -25.03 -0.53 2.39
N GLY A 103 -25.88 -1.51 2.72
CA GLY A 103 -26.32 -2.54 1.78
C GLY A 103 -27.21 -2.00 0.65
N ALA A 104 -27.97 -0.93 0.90
CA ALA A 104 -28.83 -0.32 -0.11
C ALA A 104 -28.00 0.38 -1.20
N LYS A 105 -26.91 1.07 -0.80
CA LYS A 105 -26.02 1.78 -1.73
C LYS A 105 -24.84 0.95 -2.20
N LYS A 106 -24.66 -0.27 -1.68
CA LYS A 106 -23.45 -1.09 -1.86
C LYS A 106 -22.18 -0.29 -1.60
N THR A 107 -22.18 0.51 -0.53
CA THR A 107 -21.03 1.28 -0.09
C THR A 107 -20.51 0.79 1.26
N VAL A 108 -19.21 0.92 1.44
CA VAL A 108 -18.47 0.48 2.62
C VAL A 108 -17.67 1.64 3.15
N LYS A 109 -17.65 1.77 4.47
CA LYS A 109 -16.76 2.66 5.20
C LYS A 109 -15.68 1.82 5.87
N VAL A 110 -14.42 2.13 5.57
CA VAL A 110 -13.25 1.43 6.09
C VAL A 110 -12.32 2.37 6.84
N ARG A 111 -11.69 1.89 7.90
CA ARG A 111 -10.66 2.61 8.66
C ARG A 111 -9.30 1.99 8.44
N SER A 112 -8.31 2.83 8.14
CA SER A 112 -6.91 2.40 7.98
C SER A 112 -6.40 1.78 9.29
N LEU A 113 -5.72 0.63 9.20
CA LEU A 113 -5.06 0.00 10.34
C LEU A 113 -3.76 0.70 10.76
N VAL A 114 -3.21 1.56 9.90
CA VAL A 114 -1.92 2.25 10.12
C VAL A 114 -2.07 3.72 10.50
N GLY A 115 -3.27 4.11 10.95
CA GLY A 115 -3.61 5.51 11.26
C GLY A 115 -4.13 6.27 10.03
N GLY A 116 -4.78 7.40 10.28
CA GLY A 116 -5.20 8.39 9.28
C GLY A 116 -6.25 7.96 8.25
N THR A 117 -7.40 8.64 8.30
CA THR A 117 -8.46 8.72 7.28
C THR A 117 -9.35 7.48 7.14
N THR A 118 -10.65 7.70 7.37
CA THR A 118 -11.69 6.76 6.98
C THR A 118 -11.99 6.94 5.50
N LEU A 119 -12.06 5.84 4.76
CA LEU A 119 -12.42 5.84 3.34
C LEU A 119 -13.84 5.30 3.19
N ALA A 120 -14.64 5.92 2.32
CA ALA A 120 -15.91 5.37 1.88
C ALA A 120 -15.82 5.06 0.38
N GLY A 121 -16.30 3.89 -0.04
CA GLY A 121 -16.24 3.45 -1.43
C GLY A 121 -17.25 2.36 -1.74
N LEU A 122 -17.37 2.00 -3.02
CA LEU A 122 -18.20 0.89 -3.45
C LEU A 122 -17.63 -0.44 -2.94
N TYR A 123 -18.49 -1.41 -2.66
CA TYR A 123 -18.09 -2.78 -2.32
C TYR A 123 -17.04 -3.35 -3.29
N ALA A 124 -17.30 -3.20 -4.60
CA ALA A 124 -16.46 -3.72 -5.67
C ALA A 124 -15.05 -3.10 -5.71
N ALA A 125 -14.84 -1.96 -5.03
CA ALA A 125 -13.53 -1.32 -4.96
C ALA A 125 -12.59 -1.99 -3.94
N PHE A 126 -13.10 -2.89 -3.09
CA PHE A 126 -12.34 -3.52 -2.03
C PHE A 126 -12.08 -4.99 -2.32
N ARG A 127 -10.89 -5.45 -1.94
CA ARG A 127 -10.42 -6.84 -2.06
C ARG A 127 -10.01 -7.36 -0.69
N PRO A 128 -10.04 -8.68 -0.44
CA PRO A 128 -9.51 -9.23 0.81
C PRO A 128 -8.07 -8.79 1.04
N ALA A 129 -7.72 -8.45 2.27
CA ALA A 129 -6.32 -8.29 2.65
C ALA A 129 -5.68 -9.67 2.84
N PRO A 130 -4.38 -9.85 2.53
CA PRO A 130 -3.69 -11.10 2.79
C PRO A 130 -3.55 -11.35 4.30
N ASP A 131 -3.69 -12.62 4.73
CA ASP A 131 -3.77 -13.04 6.14
C ASP A 131 -2.51 -12.73 6.99
N ASP A 132 -1.38 -12.39 6.36
CA ASP A 132 -0.14 -12.04 7.06
C ASP A 132 -0.22 -10.65 7.71
N LEU A 133 -0.97 -10.56 8.81
CA LEU A 133 -1.01 -9.39 9.71
C LEU A 133 0.38 -8.98 10.21
N ALA A 134 1.35 -9.92 10.27
CA ALA A 134 2.74 -9.61 10.59
C ALA A 134 3.46 -8.89 9.43
N ALA A 135 3.07 -9.11 8.17
CA ALA A 135 3.48 -8.29 7.04
C ALA A 135 2.80 -6.92 7.05
N VAL A 136 1.55 -6.80 7.50
CA VAL A 136 0.89 -5.51 7.73
C VAL A 136 1.59 -4.73 8.84
N ALA A 137 1.98 -5.40 9.92
CA ALA A 137 2.78 -4.84 11.00
C ALA A 137 4.22 -4.52 10.57
N ARG A 138 4.82 -5.27 9.64
CA ARG A 138 6.12 -4.95 9.03
C ARG A 138 6.03 -3.81 8.02
N ALA A 139 4.92 -3.67 7.27
CA ALA A 139 4.64 -2.51 6.44
C ALA A 139 4.42 -1.25 7.31
N LYS A 140 3.81 -1.41 8.50
CA LYS A 140 3.83 -0.41 9.57
C LYS A 140 5.27 -0.14 10.02
N ALA A 141 6.05 -1.13 10.44
CA ALA A 141 7.42 -0.95 10.94
C ALA A 141 8.41 -0.40 9.89
N ALA A 142 8.19 -0.66 8.60
CA ALA A 142 8.95 -0.08 7.50
C ALA A 142 8.55 1.38 7.21
N ARG A 143 7.32 1.78 7.55
CA ARG A 143 6.82 3.17 7.49
C ARG A 143 6.98 3.96 8.80
N THR A 144 7.09 3.26 9.92
CA THR A 144 7.38 3.72 11.28
C THR A 144 8.70 3.13 11.74
N GLY A 145 9.71 3.14 10.85
CA GLY A 145 11.07 2.82 11.26
C GLY A 145 11.50 3.74 12.40
N PRO A 146 12.61 3.45 13.10
CA PRO A 146 13.12 4.28 14.20
C PRO A 146 13.22 5.79 13.89
N ASP A 147 13.17 6.17 12.61
CA ASP A 147 13.11 7.54 12.14
C ASP A 147 11.80 8.28 12.41
N ALA A 148 10.63 7.63 12.51
CA ALA A 148 9.35 8.34 12.73
C ALA A 148 9.30 9.06 14.09
N ALA A 149 9.88 8.44 15.13
CA ALA A 149 10.09 9.08 16.43
C ALA A 149 11.17 10.17 16.38
N ALA A 150 12.12 10.06 15.45
CA ALA A 150 13.16 11.05 15.21
C ALA A 150 12.70 12.25 14.35
N ILE A 151 11.48 12.24 13.80
CA ILE A 151 10.95 13.40 13.06
C ILE A 151 10.42 14.44 14.04
N THR A 152 11.34 15.27 14.52
CA THR A 152 11.07 16.45 15.36
C THR A 152 11.39 17.73 14.61
N GLU A 153 11.01 18.87 15.19
CA GLU A 153 11.41 20.18 14.67
C GLU A 153 12.94 20.30 14.56
N GLY A 154 13.42 20.94 13.49
CA GLY A 154 14.84 21.12 13.19
C GLY A 154 15.50 19.96 12.42
N VAL A 155 14.83 18.82 12.28
CA VAL A 155 15.41 17.65 11.60
C VAL A 155 15.36 17.81 10.09
N VAL A 156 16.46 17.45 9.42
CA VAL A 156 16.56 17.43 7.97
C VAL A 156 16.00 16.12 7.43
N VAL A 157 15.12 16.23 6.44
CA VAL A 157 14.43 15.12 5.81
C VAL A 157 14.47 15.25 4.30
N THR A 158 14.37 14.11 3.61
CA THR A 158 13.88 14.06 2.23
C THR A 158 12.41 13.67 2.24
N VAL A 159 11.70 14.00 1.17
CA VAL A 159 10.29 13.64 1.01
C VAL A 159 10.15 12.77 -0.23
N ALA A 160 9.58 11.59 -0.03
CA ALA A 160 9.19 10.68 -1.09
C ALA A 160 7.76 10.22 -0.80
N GLY A 161 6.83 10.61 -1.67
CA GLY A 161 5.42 10.29 -1.44
C GLY A 161 4.52 10.61 -2.63
N PRO A 162 3.37 9.93 -2.74
CA PRO A 162 2.40 10.19 -3.79
C PRO A 162 1.91 11.64 -3.77
N GLY A 163 2.00 12.33 -4.92
CA GLY A 163 1.60 13.74 -5.07
C GLY A 163 2.69 14.75 -4.76
N TRP A 164 3.88 14.31 -4.33
CA TRP A 164 5.04 15.16 -4.20
C TRP A 164 5.60 15.53 -5.58
N LYS A 165 5.64 16.83 -5.88
CA LYS A 165 6.02 17.35 -7.20
C LYS A 165 7.46 17.89 -7.25
N HIS A 166 8.16 17.88 -6.11
CA HIS A 166 9.51 18.40 -6.03
C HIS A 166 10.54 17.28 -6.28
N PRO A 167 11.75 17.64 -6.75
CA PRO A 167 12.78 16.66 -7.10
C PRO A 167 13.07 15.69 -5.96
N ALA A 168 13.25 14.41 -6.33
CA ALA A 168 13.79 13.41 -5.41
C ALA A 168 15.19 13.86 -4.95
N GLY A 169 15.49 13.67 -3.66
CA GLY A 169 16.77 14.09 -3.07
C GLY A 169 16.84 15.56 -2.63
N ARG A 170 15.83 16.39 -2.91
CA ARG A 170 15.76 17.75 -2.35
C ARG A 170 15.60 17.66 -0.83
N LEU A 171 16.39 18.45 -0.11
CA LEU A 171 16.42 18.48 1.35
C LEU A 171 15.40 19.47 1.89
N TYR A 172 14.72 19.06 2.95
CA TYR A 172 13.74 19.84 3.69
C TYR A 172 14.09 19.82 5.17
N VAL A 173 13.68 20.86 5.89
CA VAL A 173 13.73 20.89 7.35
C VAL A 173 12.32 20.80 7.89
N VAL A 174 12.12 19.99 8.93
CA VAL A 174 10.88 19.94 9.68
C VAL A 174 10.77 21.20 10.52
N THR A 175 9.78 22.03 10.23
CA THR A 175 9.58 23.30 10.94
C THR A 175 8.59 23.19 12.08
N ARG A 176 7.72 22.17 12.06
CA ARG A 176 6.82 21.86 13.16
C ARG A 176 6.22 20.48 13.00
N ARG A 177 6.16 19.69 14.07
CA ARG A 177 5.31 18.50 14.12
C ARG A 177 3.87 18.92 14.42
N ILE A 178 2.93 18.57 13.54
CA ILE A 178 1.52 18.97 13.67
C ILE A 178 0.76 17.91 14.48
N SER A 179 1.03 16.64 14.21
CA SER A 179 0.50 15.49 14.95
C SER A 179 1.46 14.31 14.82
N ASP A 180 1.11 13.15 15.38
CA ASP A 180 1.90 11.94 15.19
C ASP A 180 2.00 11.48 13.74
N GLU A 181 1.01 11.85 12.92
CA GLU A 181 0.90 11.42 11.53
C GLU A 181 1.36 12.48 10.53
N HIS A 182 1.47 13.76 10.94
CA HIS A 182 1.72 14.87 10.02
C HIS A 182 2.73 15.88 10.55
N ALA A 183 3.56 16.40 9.64
CA ALA A 183 4.53 17.46 9.90
C ALA A 183 4.39 18.62 8.91
N ARG A 184 4.94 19.77 9.27
CA ARG A 184 5.20 20.89 8.38
C ARG A 184 6.69 20.92 8.07
N ILE A 185 7.02 21.14 6.80
CA ILE A 185 8.40 21.22 6.34
C ILE A 185 8.64 22.49 5.49
N ALA A 186 9.90 22.88 5.35
CA ALA A 186 10.37 23.93 4.46
C ALA A 186 11.59 23.43 3.68
N VAL A 187 11.89 24.03 2.52
CA VAL A 187 13.13 23.70 1.78
C VAL A 187 14.34 24.09 2.62
N LEU A 188 15.32 23.19 2.75
CA LEU A 188 16.59 23.49 3.40
C LEU A 188 17.37 24.49 2.53
N GLY A 189 17.80 25.62 3.12
CA GLY A 189 18.40 26.74 2.39
C GLY A 189 17.37 27.78 1.89
N GLY A 190 16.07 27.52 2.06
CA GLY A 190 14.99 28.46 1.77
C GLY A 190 14.40 28.34 0.36
N ASP A 191 13.12 28.73 0.27
CA ASP A 191 12.37 28.87 -0.98
C ASP A 191 11.35 30.02 -0.80
N ASN A 192 11.86 31.24 -0.56
CA ASN A 192 11.06 32.46 -0.35
C ASN A 192 9.95 32.32 0.71
N GLY A 193 10.25 31.65 1.84
CA GLY A 193 9.28 31.46 2.94
C GLY A 193 8.15 30.47 2.62
N ARG A 194 8.29 29.64 1.57
CA ARG A 194 7.31 28.61 1.24
C ARG A 194 7.40 27.43 2.21
N TYR A 195 6.28 27.13 2.84
CA TYR A 195 6.11 25.97 3.70
C TYR A 195 5.19 24.94 3.06
N PHE A 196 5.42 23.67 3.36
CA PHE A 196 4.57 22.56 2.95
C PHE A 196 3.84 22.03 4.19
N PRO A 197 2.55 22.38 4.35
CA PRO A 197 1.78 21.97 5.51
C PRO A 197 1.30 20.52 5.36
N LYS A 198 1.14 19.84 6.51
CA LYS A 198 0.48 18.53 6.61
C LYS A 198 1.09 17.44 5.71
N ILE A 199 2.42 17.35 5.68
CA ILE A 199 3.11 16.24 5.02
C ILE A 199 3.01 15.01 5.92
N PRO A 200 2.53 13.86 5.41
CA PRO A 200 2.49 12.64 6.19
C PRO A 200 3.90 12.25 6.66
N VAL A 201 4.06 11.97 7.94
CA VAL A 201 5.34 11.54 8.54
C VAL A 201 5.87 10.29 7.82
N ALA A 202 4.98 9.40 7.37
CA ALA A 202 5.33 8.21 6.59
C ALA A 202 5.93 8.50 5.20
N CYS A 203 5.86 9.74 4.71
CA CYS A 203 6.48 10.17 3.44
C CYS A 203 7.82 10.88 3.65
N LEU A 204 8.30 10.99 4.89
CA LEU A 204 9.53 11.66 5.26
C LEU A 204 10.61 10.63 5.57
N THR A 205 11.85 10.92 5.17
CA THR A 205 13.02 10.11 5.50
C THR A 205 14.07 11.01 6.13
N VAL A 206 14.51 10.68 7.34
CA VAL A 206 15.51 11.47 8.09
C VAL A 206 16.87 11.35 7.41
N VAL A 207 17.52 12.50 7.20
CA VAL A 207 18.86 12.57 6.64
C VAL A 207 19.85 12.70 7.79
N ARG A 208 20.55 11.61 8.09
CA ARG A 208 21.49 11.53 9.23
C ARG A 208 22.85 12.13 8.93
N ASP A 209 23.33 11.99 7.70
CA ASP A 209 24.56 12.63 7.22
C ASP A 209 24.23 13.79 6.27
N ILE A 210 23.99 14.96 6.86
CA ILE A 210 23.61 16.17 6.13
C ILE A 210 24.75 16.62 5.21
N ALA A 211 26.01 16.44 5.61
CA ALA A 211 27.17 16.87 4.83
C ALA A 211 27.37 16.01 3.57
N ALA A 212 27.14 14.71 3.63
CA ALA A 212 27.10 13.85 2.45
C ALA A 212 25.91 14.18 1.55
N ALA A 213 24.73 14.40 2.11
CA ALA A 213 23.53 14.72 1.34
C ALA A 213 23.61 16.08 0.62
N LEU A 214 24.20 17.10 1.25
CA LEU A 214 24.42 18.40 0.62
C LEU A 214 25.41 18.31 -0.55
N ARG A 215 26.47 17.51 -0.42
CA ARG A 215 27.43 17.27 -1.52
C ARG A 215 26.79 16.55 -2.71
N ALA A 216 25.89 15.60 -2.45
CA ALA A 216 25.16 14.88 -3.51
C ALA A 216 24.07 15.73 -4.19
N ALA A 217 23.65 16.84 -3.57
CA ALA A 217 22.61 17.73 -4.08
C ALA A 217 23.16 18.97 -4.82
N GLN A 218 24.47 19.16 -4.86
CA GLN A 218 25.13 20.16 -5.71
C GLN A 218 25.32 19.57 -7.12
N PRO A 219 24.95 20.31 -8.19
CA PRO A 219 25.13 19.85 -9.58
C PRO A 219 26.61 19.72 -9.98
#